data_AF-A0A1D6KF62-F1
#
_entry.id   AF-A0A1D6KF62-F1
#
_cell.length_a   1.000
_cell.length_b   1.000
_cell.length_c   1.000
_cell.angle_alpha   90.00
_cell.angle_beta   90.00
_cell.angle_gamma   90.00
#
_symmetry.space_group_name_H-M   'P 1'
#
loop_
_entity.id
_entity.type
_entity.pdbx_description
1 polymer ?
#
loop_
_entity_poly.entity_id
_entity_poly.type
_entity_poly.pdbx_seq_one_letter_code
_entity_poly.pdbx_strand_id
1 'polypeptide(L)'
;MKGSTIPSVAIMPSPLFLWRFKVVLFLLWGLCCCKIGWDSVMRMSVDLRDLFLYEAFLYYNPLLLVALMIWLWGVNLWVFAQSSVNYAKVFDLAQTHLSHREIWRCATWLTLIVPTSMTAYLYLYSHGEVSLAASQPVLLYAILLMILLSPFDMFYLSSRFYFLRTVWRIILPLQAITFPDFFLADIFTSMSKVFSDLERSVCRMVNRQVATIAWFEADSICGSHSVAIPLVLVFPYLWRFFQCLRQYKDTKEKTCLFNALKYSTAIPVIFLSALKYHVYPDQWVGFYRPLWLISSVVNSLYSFYWDIKRDWDLRFVASLHDDFTICSAFHTSILLLLTSFDLHTCSILTRIFMFKNPSIWTNLLYGQNWVFYWVLGSNLVLRCTWTYKLSAHLRHNYLTVFTIAALEILRRWQWVFFRVENEWNKMTAKQNLEMSSDMPSEGDRLLDSSNHTV
;
A
#
# COMPACT_ATOMS: atom_id res chain seq x y z
N MET A 1 -50.22 -38.67 28.21
CA MET A 1 -49.56 -38.37 26.92
C MET A 1 -48.88 -37.02 27.03
N LYS A 2 -47.55 -36.98 27.20
CA LYS A 2 -46.76 -35.74 27.06
C LYS A 2 -46.15 -35.78 25.67
N GLY A 3 -46.58 -34.88 24.80
CA GLY A 3 -46.06 -34.73 23.44
C GLY A 3 -44.66 -34.12 23.47
N SER A 4 -43.73 -34.76 22.76
CA SER A 4 -42.38 -34.28 22.52
C SER A 4 -42.39 -33.21 21.42
N THR A 5 -41.98 -31.99 21.74
CA THR A 5 -41.74 -30.92 20.77
C THR A 5 -40.41 -31.17 20.06
N ILE A 6 -40.46 -31.42 18.76
CA ILE A 6 -39.27 -31.54 17.89
C ILE A 6 -38.75 -30.12 17.63
N PRO A 7 -37.45 -29.81 17.85
CA PRO A 7 -36.90 -28.50 17.52
C PRO A 7 -36.82 -28.33 16.00
N SER A 8 -37.38 -27.22 15.49
CA SER A 8 -37.29 -26.82 14.09
C SER A 8 -35.84 -26.52 13.72
N VAL A 9 -35.23 -27.39 12.94
CA VAL A 9 -33.91 -27.16 12.35
C VAL A 9 -34.03 -26.06 11.31
N ALA A 10 -33.53 -24.87 11.62
CA ALA A 10 -33.43 -23.78 10.65
C ALA A 10 -32.49 -24.23 9.52
N ILE A 11 -33.03 -24.44 8.31
CA ILE A 11 -32.26 -24.77 7.12
C ILE A 11 -31.44 -23.54 6.74
N MET A 12 -30.17 -23.50 7.15
CA MET A 12 -29.26 -22.47 6.70
C MET A 12 -28.98 -22.66 5.21
N PRO A 13 -29.11 -21.60 4.38
CA PRO A 13 -28.79 -21.67 2.96
C PRO A 13 -27.31 -22.04 2.75
N SER A 14 -27.02 -22.73 1.66
CA SER A 14 -25.66 -23.23 1.40
C SER A 14 -24.64 -22.07 1.31
N PRO A 15 -23.38 -22.28 1.74
CA PRO A 15 -22.34 -21.25 1.67
C PRO A 15 -22.12 -20.71 0.25
N LEU A 16 -22.24 -21.57 -0.76
CA LEU A 16 -22.13 -21.19 -2.17
C LEU A 16 -23.26 -20.26 -2.60
N PHE A 17 -24.50 -20.56 -2.17
CA PHE A 17 -25.65 -19.69 -2.44
C PHE A 17 -25.47 -18.32 -1.77
N LEU A 18 -25.09 -18.29 -0.49
CA LEU A 18 -24.83 -17.04 0.23
C LEU A 18 -23.73 -16.19 -0.42
N TRP A 19 -22.67 -16.83 -0.92
CA TRP A 19 -21.62 -16.12 -1.65
C TRP A 19 -22.14 -15.54 -2.97
N ARG A 20 -22.81 -16.34 -3.81
CA ARG A 20 -23.40 -15.87 -5.07
C ARG A 20 -24.37 -14.72 -4.86
N PHE A 21 -25.23 -14.84 -3.84
CA PHE A 21 -26.19 -13.81 -3.48
C PHE A 21 -25.52 -12.50 -3.08
N LYS A 22 -24.45 -12.55 -2.26
CA LYS A 22 -23.66 -11.36 -1.90
C LYS A 22 -23.00 -10.70 -3.11
N VAL A 23 -22.49 -11.49 -4.06
CA VAL A 23 -21.90 -10.98 -5.30
C VAL A 23 -22.94 -10.24 -6.12
N VAL A 24 -24.14 -10.81 -6.29
CA VAL A 24 -25.25 -10.14 -6.99
C VAL A 24 -25.62 -8.82 -6.31
N LEU A 25 -25.75 -8.80 -4.98
CA LEU A 25 -26.02 -7.56 -4.24
C LEU A 25 -24.92 -6.51 -4.44
N PHE A 26 -23.66 -6.92 -4.45
CA PHE A 26 -22.54 -6.01 -4.69
C PHE A 26 -22.59 -5.42 -6.11
N LEU A 27 -22.87 -6.24 -7.12
CA LEU A 27 -23.03 -5.77 -8.50
C LEU A 27 -24.21 -4.82 -8.65
N LEU A 28 -25.36 -5.15 -8.06
CA LEU A 28 -26.54 -4.27 -8.05
C LEU A 28 -26.24 -2.93 -7.36
N TRP A 29 -25.57 -2.96 -6.20
CA TRP A 29 -25.12 -1.75 -5.52
C TRP A 29 -24.21 -0.90 -6.42
N GLY A 30 -23.22 -1.52 -7.08
CA GLY A 30 -22.32 -0.82 -8.00
C GLY A 30 -23.06 -0.18 -9.17
N LEU A 31 -23.99 -0.91 -9.79
CA LEU A 31 -24.85 -0.39 -10.86
C LEU A 31 -25.71 0.78 -10.39
N CYS A 32 -26.28 0.70 -9.18
CA CYS A 32 -27.03 1.80 -8.58
C CYS A 32 -26.15 3.04 -8.36
N CYS A 33 -24.95 2.88 -7.80
CA CYS A 33 -23.99 3.98 -7.63
C CYS A 33 -23.61 4.62 -8.97
N CYS A 34 -23.30 3.80 -9.98
CA CYS A 34 -22.97 4.30 -11.32
C CYS A 34 -24.14 5.04 -11.97
N LYS A 35 -25.36 4.50 -11.88
CA LYS A 35 -26.57 5.12 -12.43
C LYS A 35 -26.85 6.46 -11.76
N ILE A 36 -26.90 6.50 -10.42
CA ILE A 36 -27.16 7.73 -9.66
C ILE A 36 -26.07 8.76 -9.92
N GLY A 37 -24.79 8.35 -9.91
CA GLY A 37 -23.67 9.22 -10.21
C GLY A 37 -23.76 9.82 -11.62
N TRP A 38 -24.06 8.99 -12.62
CA TRP A 38 -24.25 9.43 -14.00
C TRP A 38 -25.40 10.43 -14.14
N ASP A 39 -26.57 10.10 -13.59
CA ASP A 39 -27.76 10.96 -13.65
C ASP A 39 -27.49 12.32 -12.95
N SER A 40 -26.76 12.29 -11.83
CA SER A 40 -26.36 13.49 -11.09
C SER A 40 -25.40 14.38 -11.89
N VAL A 41 -24.40 13.78 -12.54
CA VAL A 41 -23.41 14.50 -13.37
C VAL A 41 -24.05 15.08 -14.63
N MET A 42 -24.95 14.32 -15.28
CA MET A 42 -25.64 14.78 -16.50
C MET A 42 -26.64 15.91 -16.26
N ARG A 43 -27.11 16.06 -15.01
CA ARG A 43 -27.95 17.18 -14.59
C ARG A 43 -27.19 18.51 -14.51
N MET A 44 -25.86 18.48 -14.39
CA MET A 44 -25.03 19.67 -14.26
C MET A 44 -24.70 20.30 -15.61
N SER A 45 -24.57 21.64 -15.62
CA SER A 45 -24.05 22.38 -16.77
C SER A 45 -22.62 21.93 -17.10
N VAL A 46 -22.23 22.08 -18.36
CA VAL A 46 -20.91 21.64 -18.85
C VAL A 46 -19.77 22.35 -18.10
N ASP A 47 -19.91 23.66 -17.83
CA ASP A 47 -18.89 24.45 -17.13
C ASP A 47 -18.67 24.03 -15.67
N LEU A 48 -19.73 23.54 -15.00
CA LEU A 48 -19.66 23.12 -13.60
C LEU A 48 -19.18 21.67 -13.45
N ARG A 49 -19.39 20.85 -14.48
CA ARG A 49 -19.17 19.41 -14.46
C ARG A 49 -17.73 19.02 -14.14
N ASP A 50 -16.77 19.60 -14.86
CA ASP A 50 -15.35 19.23 -14.71
C ASP A 50 -14.79 19.69 -13.36
N LEU A 51 -15.19 20.89 -12.92
CA LEU A 51 -14.82 21.41 -11.60
C LEU A 51 -15.37 20.51 -10.50
N PHE A 52 -16.63 20.12 -10.59
CA PHE A 52 -17.29 19.30 -9.59
C PHE A 52 -16.72 17.88 -9.52
N LEU A 53 -16.46 17.25 -10.67
CA LEU A 53 -15.79 15.95 -10.72
C LEU A 53 -14.39 16.04 -10.08
N TYR A 54 -13.64 17.10 -10.37
CA TYR A 54 -12.35 17.32 -9.73
C TYR A 54 -12.47 17.43 -8.20
N GLU A 55 -13.47 18.16 -7.67
CA GLU A 55 -13.70 18.27 -6.23
C GLU A 55 -14.11 16.94 -5.59
N ALA A 56 -15.04 16.21 -6.20
CA ALA A 56 -15.44 14.90 -5.72
C ALA A 56 -14.23 13.96 -5.65
N PHE A 57 -13.44 13.89 -6.71
CA PHE A 57 -12.24 13.05 -6.71
C PHE A 57 -11.22 13.53 -5.69
N LEU A 58 -11.03 14.84 -5.47
CA LEU A 58 -10.13 15.35 -4.44
C LEU A 58 -10.46 14.77 -3.06
N TYR A 59 -11.75 14.80 -2.66
CA TYR A 59 -12.19 14.33 -1.35
C TYR A 59 -12.18 12.82 -1.19
N TYR A 60 -12.50 12.06 -2.24
CA TYR A 60 -12.69 10.61 -2.12
C TYR A 60 -11.46 9.79 -2.54
N ASN A 61 -10.56 10.34 -3.37
CA ASN A 61 -9.36 9.66 -3.84
C ASN A 61 -8.45 9.12 -2.71
N PRO A 62 -8.19 9.86 -1.61
CA PRO A 62 -7.33 9.34 -0.55
C PRO A 62 -7.86 8.03 0.04
N LEU A 63 -9.17 7.97 0.32
CA LEU A 63 -9.80 6.80 0.93
C LEU A 63 -9.95 5.64 -0.06
N LEU A 64 -10.17 5.91 -1.35
CA LEU A 64 -10.16 4.89 -2.41
C LEU A 64 -8.78 4.22 -2.53
N LEU A 65 -7.71 5.01 -2.51
CA LEU A 65 -6.34 4.51 -2.56
C LEU A 65 -5.94 3.77 -1.28
N VAL A 66 -6.41 4.21 -0.10
CA VAL A 66 -6.27 3.45 1.16
C VAL A 66 -6.99 2.11 1.06
N ALA A 67 -8.22 2.07 0.54
CA ALA A 67 -8.95 0.82 0.34
C ALA A 67 -8.21 -0.14 -0.61
N LEU A 68 -7.65 0.39 -1.71
CA LEU A 68 -6.79 -0.38 -2.63
C LEU A 68 -5.57 -0.97 -1.92
N MET A 69 -4.86 -0.19 -1.12
CA MET A 69 -3.70 -0.67 -0.35
C MET A 69 -4.11 -1.80 0.61
N ILE A 70 -5.25 -1.70 1.29
CA ILE A 70 -5.72 -2.73 2.23
C ILE A 70 -6.13 -4.01 1.47
N TRP A 71 -6.78 -3.89 0.31
CA TRP A 71 -7.06 -5.04 -0.57
C TRP A 71 -5.78 -5.79 -0.95
N LEU A 72 -4.78 -5.04 -1.42
CA LEU A 72 -3.48 -5.57 -1.84
C LEU A 72 -2.69 -6.17 -0.66
N TRP A 73 -2.77 -5.55 0.52
CA TRP A 73 -2.22 -6.13 1.74
C TRP A 73 -2.89 -7.47 2.11
N GLY A 74 -4.21 -7.57 1.97
CA GLY A 74 -4.92 -8.84 2.14
C GLY A 74 -4.45 -9.93 1.17
N VAL A 75 -4.12 -9.56 -0.08
CA VAL A 75 -3.49 -10.50 -1.05
C VAL A 75 -2.12 -10.94 -0.57
N ASN A 76 -1.27 -10.03 -0.08
CA ASN A 76 0.04 -10.38 0.48
C ASN A 76 -0.09 -11.40 1.62
N LEU A 77 -0.98 -11.13 2.58
CA LEU A 77 -1.23 -12.03 3.71
C LEU A 77 -1.80 -13.38 3.27
N TRP A 78 -2.66 -13.40 2.25
CA TRP A 78 -3.19 -14.65 1.71
C TRP A 78 -2.07 -15.50 1.10
N VAL A 79 -1.18 -14.90 0.30
CA VAL A 79 -0.02 -15.61 -0.26
C VAL A 79 0.92 -16.11 0.84
N PHE A 80 1.24 -15.27 1.84
CA PHE A 80 2.07 -15.68 2.97
C PHE A 80 1.46 -16.82 3.77
N ALA A 81 0.13 -16.86 3.92
CA ALA A 81 -0.56 -17.95 4.58
C ALA A 81 -0.57 -19.26 3.78
N GLN A 82 -0.40 -19.20 2.45
CA GLN A 82 -0.22 -20.39 1.60
C GLN A 82 1.25 -20.83 1.52
N SER A 83 2.19 -19.98 1.91
CA SER A 83 3.62 -20.26 1.86
C SER A 83 4.18 -20.67 3.23
N SER A 84 5.43 -21.12 3.25
CA SER A 84 6.17 -21.46 4.47
C SER A 84 6.68 -20.23 5.24
N VAL A 85 6.25 -19.01 4.89
CA VAL A 85 6.70 -17.77 5.52
C VAL A 85 5.82 -17.46 6.72
N ASN A 86 6.36 -17.57 7.93
CA ASN A 86 5.64 -17.19 9.14
C ASN A 86 5.68 -15.65 9.34
N TYR A 87 4.81 -14.96 8.61
CA TYR A 87 4.70 -13.50 8.68
C TYR A 87 4.34 -12.98 10.08
N ALA A 88 3.59 -13.75 10.88
CA ALA A 88 3.23 -13.34 12.23
C ALA A 88 4.47 -13.15 13.12
N LYS A 89 5.48 -14.03 12.98
CA LYS A 89 6.76 -13.88 13.66
C LYS A 89 7.59 -12.72 13.11
N VAL A 90 7.61 -12.51 11.80
CA VAL A 90 8.34 -11.38 11.16
C VAL A 90 7.84 -10.02 11.67
N PHE A 91 6.53 -9.89 11.84
CA PHE A 91 5.89 -8.65 12.28
C PHE A 91 5.68 -8.57 13.80
N ASP A 92 6.12 -9.57 14.58
CA ASP A 92 5.88 -9.66 16.02
C ASP A 92 4.38 -9.46 16.37
N LEU A 93 3.52 -10.18 15.64
CA LEU A 93 2.07 -10.09 15.78
C LEU A 93 1.58 -10.94 16.95
N ALA A 94 0.60 -10.41 17.68
CA ALA A 94 -0.12 -11.15 18.70
C ALA A 94 -0.88 -12.35 18.09
N GLN A 95 -1.22 -13.35 18.91
CA GLN A 95 -2.02 -14.50 18.47
C GLN A 95 -3.42 -14.09 17.96
N THR A 96 -3.93 -12.95 18.40
CA THR A 96 -5.21 -12.36 18.00
C THR A 96 -5.14 -11.46 16.75
N HIS A 97 -4.06 -11.55 15.97
CA HIS A 97 -3.89 -10.74 14.76
C HIS A 97 -4.91 -11.11 13.68
N LEU A 98 -5.21 -10.13 12.81
CA LEU A 98 -6.17 -10.34 11.73
C LEU A 98 -5.61 -11.24 10.64
N SER A 99 -6.42 -12.20 10.25
CA SER A 99 -6.23 -13.00 9.06
C SER A 99 -6.51 -12.19 7.78
N HIS A 100 -6.02 -12.68 6.63
CA HIS A 100 -6.32 -12.09 5.32
C HIS A 100 -7.84 -11.93 5.07
N ARG A 101 -8.66 -12.85 5.60
CA ARG A 101 -10.13 -12.79 5.46
C ARG A 101 -10.74 -11.60 6.18
N GLU A 102 -10.26 -11.29 7.38
CA GLU A 102 -10.74 -10.13 8.16
C GLU A 102 -10.25 -8.82 7.56
N ILE A 103 -9.02 -8.80 7.05
CA ILE A 103 -8.50 -7.65 6.29
C ILE A 103 -9.35 -7.38 5.03
N TRP A 104 -9.74 -8.41 4.27
CA TRP A 104 -10.65 -8.24 3.13
C TRP A 104 -12.06 -7.83 3.55
N ARG A 105 -12.56 -8.20 4.72
CA ARG A 105 -13.81 -7.65 5.26
C ARG A 105 -13.69 -6.14 5.49
N CYS A 106 -12.59 -5.68 6.10
CA CYS A 106 -12.33 -4.25 6.27
C CYS A 106 -12.23 -3.51 4.92
N ALA A 107 -11.51 -4.09 3.95
CA ALA A 107 -11.38 -3.54 2.61
C ALA A 107 -12.74 -3.44 1.89
N THR A 108 -13.59 -4.46 2.04
CA THR A 108 -14.95 -4.49 1.49
C THR A 108 -15.82 -3.38 2.09
N TRP A 109 -15.79 -3.20 3.41
CA TRP A 109 -16.54 -2.11 4.06
C TRP A 109 -16.12 -0.73 3.57
N LEU A 110 -14.81 -0.48 3.45
CA LEU A 110 -14.31 0.79 2.88
C LEU A 110 -14.73 0.95 1.42
N THR A 111 -14.69 -0.13 0.63
CA THR A 111 -15.09 -0.13 -0.79
C THR A 111 -16.59 0.11 -0.96
N LEU A 112 -17.41 -0.22 0.04
CA LEU A 112 -18.84 0.09 0.03
C LEU A 112 -19.12 1.52 0.50
N ILE A 113 -18.57 1.91 1.65
CA ILE A 113 -18.89 3.18 2.32
C ILE A 113 -18.38 4.38 1.52
N VAL A 114 -17.14 4.32 0.99
CA VAL A 114 -16.50 5.45 0.31
C VAL A 114 -17.24 5.82 -0.99
N PRO A 115 -17.50 4.90 -1.95
CA PRO A 115 -18.25 5.23 -3.15
C PRO A 115 -19.73 5.52 -2.87
N THR A 116 -20.33 4.95 -1.83
CA THR A 116 -21.71 5.31 -1.42
C THR A 116 -21.76 6.77 -0.96
N SER A 117 -20.82 7.20 -0.11
CA SER A 117 -20.72 8.60 0.30
C SER A 117 -20.43 9.53 -0.88
N MET A 118 -19.54 9.12 -1.79
CA MET A 118 -19.29 9.87 -3.04
C MET A 118 -20.55 10.00 -3.89
N THR A 119 -21.31 8.92 -4.07
CA THR A 119 -22.57 8.93 -4.81
C THR A 119 -23.58 9.87 -4.15
N ALA A 120 -23.70 9.83 -2.82
CA ALA A 120 -24.56 10.72 -2.06
C ALA A 120 -24.13 12.20 -2.21
N TYR A 121 -22.82 12.48 -2.20
CA TYR A 121 -22.27 13.81 -2.46
C TYR A 121 -22.67 14.32 -3.86
N LEU A 122 -22.46 13.51 -4.90
CA LEU A 122 -22.83 13.85 -6.29
C LEU A 122 -24.34 14.11 -6.40
N TYR A 123 -25.15 13.24 -5.80
CA TYR A 123 -26.60 13.35 -5.81
C TYR A 123 -27.08 14.63 -5.11
N LEU A 124 -26.70 14.85 -3.86
CA LEU A 124 -27.15 16.00 -3.06
C LEU A 124 -26.75 17.32 -3.72
N TYR A 125 -25.51 17.40 -4.22
CA TYR A 125 -25.04 18.61 -4.89
C TYR A 125 -25.83 18.89 -6.18
N SER A 126 -26.06 17.88 -7.02
CA SER A 126 -26.84 18.04 -8.26
C SER A 126 -28.30 18.45 -8.02
N HIS A 127 -28.82 18.24 -6.81
CA HIS A 127 -30.16 18.62 -6.40
C HIS A 127 -30.20 19.98 -5.69
N GLY A 128 -29.07 20.69 -5.55
CA GLY A 128 -28.97 21.99 -4.91
C GLY A 128 -28.78 21.94 -3.39
N GLU A 129 -28.69 20.75 -2.79
CA GLU A 129 -28.50 20.55 -1.34
C GLU A 129 -27.02 20.64 -0.95
N VAL A 130 -26.42 21.81 -1.18
CA VAL A 130 -24.96 22.02 -1.05
C VAL A 130 -24.45 21.77 0.37
N SER A 131 -25.21 22.14 1.41
CA SER A 131 -24.78 21.93 2.80
C SER A 131 -24.73 20.43 3.17
N LEU A 132 -25.73 19.67 2.74
CA LEU A 132 -25.80 18.23 2.96
C LEU A 132 -24.73 17.52 2.13
N ALA A 133 -24.49 17.95 0.89
CA ALA A 133 -23.38 17.46 0.08
C ALA A 133 -22.05 17.69 0.80
N ALA A 134 -21.76 18.92 1.26
CA ALA A 134 -20.54 19.25 1.98
C ALA A 134 -20.33 18.42 3.25
N SER A 135 -21.40 18.02 3.94
CA SER A 135 -21.30 17.16 5.12
C SER A 135 -20.88 15.71 4.81
N GLN A 136 -21.10 15.20 3.59
CA GLN A 136 -20.80 13.81 3.24
C GLN A 136 -19.34 13.43 3.46
N PRO A 137 -18.33 14.09 2.84
CA PRO A 137 -16.94 13.75 3.09
C PRO A 137 -16.53 14.08 4.53
N VAL A 138 -17.02 15.16 5.14
CA VAL A 138 -16.68 15.52 6.53
C VAL A 138 -17.07 14.42 7.51
N LEU A 139 -18.31 13.93 7.43
CA LEU A 139 -18.81 12.84 8.27
C LEU A 139 -18.06 11.54 8.01
N LEU A 140 -17.77 11.23 6.73
CA LEU A 140 -16.99 10.04 6.39
C LEU A 140 -15.61 10.04 7.05
N TYR A 141 -14.85 11.13 6.91
CA TYR A 141 -13.53 11.26 7.52
C TYR A 141 -13.60 11.25 9.04
N ALA A 142 -14.55 11.96 9.64
CA ALA A 142 -14.74 12.00 11.08
C ALA A 142 -15.07 10.61 11.64
N ILE A 143 -16.00 9.87 11.03
CA ILE A 143 -16.39 8.53 11.47
C ILE A 143 -15.23 7.55 11.37
N LEU A 144 -14.49 7.55 10.24
CA LEU A 144 -13.33 6.67 10.08
C LEU A 144 -12.23 6.98 11.10
N LEU A 145 -11.97 8.26 11.39
CA LEU A 145 -11.01 8.68 12.40
C LEU A 145 -11.47 8.29 13.81
N MET A 146 -12.74 8.51 14.14
CA MET A 146 -13.32 8.10 15.41
C MET A 146 -13.22 6.59 15.61
N ILE A 147 -13.53 5.78 14.59
CA ILE A 147 -13.37 4.32 14.65
C ILE A 147 -11.90 3.95 14.84
N LEU A 148 -10.97 4.59 14.11
CA LEU A 148 -9.55 4.28 14.22
C LEU A 148 -9.01 4.56 15.63
N LEU A 149 -9.35 5.71 16.22
CA LEU A 149 -8.85 6.17 17.52
C LEU A 149 -9.66 5.65 18.72
N SER A 150 -10.81 5.03 18.49
CA SER A 150 -11.72 4.60 19.57
C SER A 150 -11.05 3.64 20.55
N PRO A 151 -11.11 3.86 21.88
CA PRO A 151 -10.55 2.94 22.86
C PRO A 151 -11.44 1.72 23.12
N PHE A 152 -12.67 1.68 22.59
CA PHE A 152 -13.64 0.61 22.82
C PHE A 152 -13.34 -0.61 21.94
N ASP A 153 -13.74 -1.81 22.38
CA ASP A 153 -13.58 -3.07 21.64
C ASP A 153 -14.55 -3.21 20.45
N MET A 154 -14.49 -2.21 19.57
CA MET A 154 -15.18 -2.15 18.29
C MET A 154 -14.14 -2.28 17.18
N PHE A 155 -14.45 -3.00 16.10
CA PHE A 155 -13.60 -3.10 14.92
C PHE A 155 -12.12 -3.44 15.22
N TYR A 156 -11.88 -4.58 15.88
CA TYR A 156 -10.55 -5.16 16.05
C TYR A 156 -9.54 -4.29 16.83
N LEU A 157 -9.83 -4.04 18.11
CA LEU A 157 -9.06 -3.17 19.01
C LEU A 157 -7.55 -3.40 18.97
N SER A 158 -7.10 -4.64 19.14
CA SER A 158 -5.67 -4.99 19.21
C SER A 158 -4.92 -4.57 17.94
N SER A 159 -5.55 -4.73 16.77
CA SER A 159 -4.93 -4.37 15.48
C SER A 159 -4.89 -2.86 15.26
N ARG A 160 -5.94 -2.13 15.69
CA ARG A 160 -5.94 -0.66 15.64
C ARG A 160 -4.85 -0.06 16.52
N PHE A 161 -4.70 -0.56 17.75
CA PHE A 161 -3.63 -0.13 18.65
C PHE A 161 -2.24 -0.51 18.17
N TYR A 162 -2.06 -1.70 17.58
CA TYR A 162 -0.80 -2.09 16.94
C TYR A 162 -0.42 -1.12 15.82
N PHE A 163 -1.37 -0.78 14.94
CA PHE A 163 -1.16 0.21 13.88
C PHE A 163 -0.82 1.59 14.43
N LEU A 164 -1.61 2.13 15.35
CA LEU A 164 -1.40 3.46 15.94
C LEU A 164 -0.06 3.56 16.68
N ARG A 165 0.30 2.53 17.44
CA ARG A 165 1.60 2.46 18.12
C ARG A 165 2.76 2.45 17.12
N THR A 166 2.63 1.68 16.04
CA THR A 166 3.64 1.64 14.96
C THR A 166 3.77 3.02 14.30
N VAL A 167 2.65 3.69 13.97
CA VAL A 167 2.66 5.05 13.43
C VAL A 167 3.35 6.03 14.38
N TRP A 168 3.07 5.97 15.68
CA TRP A 168 3.72 6.82 16.68
C TRP A 168 5.24 6.61 16.70
N ARG A 169 5.71 5.36 16.67
CA ARG A 169 7.15 5.02 16.62
C ARG A 169 7.83 5.47 15.32
N ILE A 170 7.09 5.55 14.22
CA ILE A 170 7.59 6.08 12.94
C ILE A 170 7.81 7.59 13.02
N ILE A 171 6.81 8.32 13.55
CA ILE A 171 6.87 9.78 13.67
C ILE A 171 7.97 10.19 14.65
N LEU A 172 8.09 9.48 15.77
CA LEU A 172 9.07 9.74 16.82
C LEU A 172 9.94 8.50 17.08
N PRO A 173 11.03 8.30 16.30
CA PRO A 173 11.93 7.15 16.42
C PRO A 173 12.86 7.25 17.65
N LEU A 174 12.27 7.26 18.85
CA LEU A 174 13.00 7.39 20.13
C LEU A 174 13.56 6.05 20.64
N GLN A 175 12.98 4.94 20.19
CA GLN A 175 13.38 3.58 20.53
C GLN A 175 14.09 2.86 19.37
N ALA A 176 14.65 1.68 19.65
CA ALA A 176 15.22 0.82 18.60
C ALA A 176 14.16 0.50 17.53
N ILE A 177 14.57 0.60 16.26
CA ILE A 177 13.69 0.45 15.12
C ILE A 177 13.41 -1.03 14.88
N THR A 178 12.13 -1.41 14.90
CA THR A 178 11.69 -2.78 14.61
C THR A 178 11.33 -2.95 13.13
N PHE A 179 11.25 -4.20 12.65
CA PHE A 179 10.86 -4.48 11.27
C PHE A 179 9.50 -3.87 10.88
N PRO A 180 8.43 -3.96 11.72
CA PRO A 180 7.15 -3.29 11.44
C PRO A 180 7.27 -1.78 11.24
N ASP A 181 8.09 -1.10 12.05
CA ASP A 181 8.30 0.36 11.97
C ASP A 181 8.96 0.74 10.64
N PHE A 182 9.99 -0.03 10.25
CA PHE A 182 10.67 0.12 8.97
C PHE A 182 9.71 -0.13 7.79
N PHE A 183 8.95 -1.23 7.87
CA PHE A 183 8.10 -1.71 6.79
C PHE A 183 6.96 -0.73 6.52
N LEU A 184 6.20 -0.35 7.55
CA LEU A 184 5.07 0.55 7.40
C LEU A 184 5.50 1.95 6.96
N ALA A 185 6.66 2.44 7.43
CA ALA A 185 7.19 3.71 6.96
C ALA A 185 7.56 3.68 5.46
N ASP A 186 8.04 2.55 4.94
CA ASP A 186 8.27 2.39 3.49
C ASP A 186 6.97 2.35 2.69
N ILE A 187 5.90 1.76 3.23
CA ILE A 187 4.55 1.89 2.65
C ILE A 187 4.14 3.37 2.58
N PHE A 188 4.38 4.14 3.64
CA PHE A 188 4.05 5.57 3.69
C PHE A 188 4.77 6.41 2.62
N THR A 189 6.00 6.07 2.23
CA THR A 189 6.70 6.78 1.12
C THR A 189 5.96 6.67 -0.21
N SER A 190 5.33 5.53 -0.47
CA SER A 190 4.50 5.31 -1.67
C SER A 190 3.15 6.04 -1.55
N MET A 191 2.65 6.19 -0.32
CA MET A 191 1.42 6.91 0.01
C MET A 191 1.58 8.44 0.16
N SER A 192 2.74 9.05 -0.06
CA SER A 192 2.93 10.51 0.09
C SER A 192 1.88 11.37 -0.64
N LYS A 193 1.40 10.92 -1.81
CA LYS A 193 0.34 11.63 -2.55
C LYS A 193 -1.02 11.49 -1.90
N VAL A 194 -1.32 10.32 -1.35
CA VAL A 194 -2.54 10.10 -0.55
C VAL A 194 -2.55 11.07 0.62
N PHE A 195 -1.42 11.25 1.31
CA PHE A 195 -1.30 12.23 2.38
C PHE A 195 -1.45 13.68 1.89
N SER A 196 -0.86 14.02 0.74
CA SER A 196 -1.04 15.36 0.15
C SER A 196 -2.48 15.66 -0.24
N ASP A 197 -3.19 14.70 -0.84
CA ASP A 197 -4.61 14.85 -1.18
C ASP A 197 -5.49 14.89 0.08
N LEU A 198 -5.11 14.13 1.11
CA LEU A 198 -5.75 14.16 2.42
C LEU A 198 -5.59 15.52 3.09
N GLU A 199 -4.37 16.09 3.10
CA GLU A 199 -4.11 17.43 3.64
C GLU A 199 -5.00 18.47 2.93
N ARG A 200 -5.02 18.45 1.60
CA ARG A 200 -5.82 19.39 0.81
C ARG A 200 -7.32 19.22 1.05
N SER A 201 -7.78 17.99 1.19
CA SER A 201 -9.17 17.66 1.52
C SER A 201 -9.57 18.19 2.90
N VAL A 202 -8.74 17.92 3.91
CA VAL A 202 -8.97 18.38 5.29
C VAL A 202 -8.89 19.90 5.38
N CYS A 203 -7.93 20.54 4.71
CA CYS A 203 -7.79 21.99 4.67
C CYS A 203 -9.09 22.65 4.18
N ARG A 204 -9.70 22.13 3.10
CA ARG A 204 -10.98 22.64 2.59
C ARG A 204 -12.15 22.38 3.54
N MET A 205 -12.19 21.22 4.19
CA MET A 205 -13.23 20.89 5.17
C MET A 205 -13.19 21.83 6.38
N VAL A 206 -11.99 22.10 6.91
CA VAL A 206 -11.79 22.97 8.09
C VAL A 206 -12.12 24.43 7.77
N ASN A 207 -11.73 24.91 6.58
CA ASN A 207 -12.00 26.29 6.16
C ASN A 207 -13.41 26.51 5.57
N ARG A 208 -14.30 25.51 5.66
CA ARG A 208 -15.68 25.56 5.11
C ARG A 208 -15.71 25.88 3.60
N GLN A 209 -14.70 25.44 2.87
CA GLN A 209 -14.53 25.59 1.41
C GLN A 209 -14.93 24.31 0.67
N VAL A 210 -15.94 23.60 1.19
CA VAL A 210 -16.46 22.38 0.56
C VAL A 210 -17.66 22.73 -0.27
N ALA A 211 -17.68 22.30 -1.53
CA ALA A 211 -18.81 22.47 -2.43
C ALA A 211 -19.18 23.96 -2.70
N THR A 212 -18.22 24.89 -2.60
CA THR A 212 -18.42 26.32 -2.90
C THR A 212 -17.81 26.70 -4.26
N ILE A 213 -18.52 27.52 -5.05
CA ILE A 213 -18.08 28.01 -6.38
C ILE A 213 -16.87 28.97 -6.26
N ALA A 214 -16.56 29.44 -5.05
CA ALA A 214 -15.49 30.39 -4.73
C ALA A 214 -14.06 29.81 -4.84
N TRP A 215 -13.82 28.91 -5.79
CA TRP A 215 -12.48 28.43 -6.11
C TRP A 215 -11.58 29.55 -6.66
N PHE A 216 -12.15 30.56 -7.33
CA PHE A 216 -11.40 31.67 -7.93
C PHE A 216 -10.77 32.64 -6.90
N GLU A 217 -11.19 32.64 -5.64
CA GLU A 217 -10.63 33.53 -4.59
C GLU A 217 -9.88 32.78 -3.47
N ALA A 218 -9.91 31.44 -3.46
CA ALA A 218 -9.34 30.60 -2.40
C ALA A 218 -7.86 30.21 -2.63
N ASP A 219 -7.13 30.94 -3.46
CA ASP A 219 -5.84 30.52 -4.01
C ASP A 219 -4.64 30.61 -3.03
N SER A 220 -4.85 31.14 -1.80
CA SER A 220 -3.76 31.35 -0.85
C SER A 220 -3.65 30.31 0.29
N ILE A 221 -4.74 29.80 0.86
CA ILE A 221 -4.67 28.95 2.08
C ILE A 221 -4.54 27.45 1.76
N CYS A 222 -5.52 26.89 1.04
CA CYS A 222 -5.57 25.47 0.67
C CYS A 222 -5.21 25.21 -0.80
N GLY A 223 -4.60 26.23 -1.43
CA GLY A 223 -4.31 26.30 -2.84
C GLY A 223 -2.99 25.64 -3.23
N SER A 224 -2.71 25.68 -4.53
CA SER A 224 -1.51 25.14 -5.16
C SER A 224 -0.19 25.73 -4.66
N HIS A 225 -0.25 26.92 -4.06
CA HIS A 225 0.86 27.68 -3.50
C HIS A 225 1.09 27.41 -2.01
N SER A 226 0.29 26.52 -1.38
CA SER A 226 0.45 26.20 0.04
C SER A 226 1.76 25.45 0.29
N VAL A 227 2.54 25.95 1.25
CA VAL A 227 3.77 25.31 1.75
C VAL A 227 3.45 23.98 2.46
N ALA A 228 2.21 23.78 2.91
CA ALA A 228 1.79 22.53 3.54
C ALA A 228 1.91 21.32 2.60
N ILE A 229 1.68 21.52 1.29
CA ILE A 229 1.74 20.45 0.27
C ILE A 229 3.13 19.79 0.20
N PRO A 230 4.23 20.51 -0.07
CA PRO A 230 5.56 19.90 -0.09
C PRO A 230 5.98 19.35 1.28
N LEU A 231 5.53 19.95 2.39
CA LEU A 231 5.81 19.44 3.74
C LEU A 231 5.17 18.07 3.98
N VAL A 232 3.89 17.90 3.65
CA VAL A 232 3.20 16.61 3.80
C VAL A 232 3.75 15.55 2.84
N LEU A 233 4.14 15.94 1.62
CA LEU A 233 4.79 15.03 0.68
C LEU A 233 6.13 14.50 1.20
N VAL A 234 6.92 15.36 1.89
CA VAL A 234 8.27 15.01 2.36
C VAL A 234 8.26 14.24 3.68
N PHE A 235 7.23 14.36 4.52
CA PHE A 235 7.20 13.71 5.84
C PHE A 235 7.51 12.22 5.83
N PRO A 236 6.92 11.38 4.96
CA PRO A 236 7.27 9.96 4.91
C PRO A 236 8.76 9.70 4.64
N TYR A 237 9.42 10.53 3.82
CA TYR A 237 10.85 10.42 3.53
C TYR A 237 11.69 10.87 4.72
N LEU A 238 11.27 11.93 5.42
CA LEU A 238 11.94 12.39 6.64
C LEU A 238 11.85 11.35 7.76
N TRP A 239 10.69 10.72 7.97
CA TRP A 239 10.55 9.65 8.96
C TRP A 239 11.53 8.51 8.66
N ARG A 240 11.62 8.07 7.40
CA ARG A 240 12.60 7.05 6.99
C ARG A 240 14.04 7.50 7.18
N PHE A 241 14.36 8.73 6.81
CA PHE A 241 15.68 9.31 7.01
C PHE A 241 16.09 9.27 8.49
N PHE A 242 15.23 9.77 9.39
CA PHE A 242 15.52 9.75 10.84
C PHE A 242 15.57 8.35 11.42
N GLN A 243 14.71 7.42 10.98
CA GLN A 243 14.81 6.01 11.36
C GLN A 243 16.15 5.40 10.96
N CYS A 244 16.64 5.70 9.75
CA CYS A 244 17.94 5.19 9.28
C CYS A 244 19.10 5.77 10.11
N LEU A 245 19.06 7.05 10.46
CA LEU A 245 20.05 7.66 11.35
C LEU A 245 19.99 7.07 12.76
N ARG A 246 18.79 6.81 13.29
CA ARG A 246 18.60 6.16 14.58
C ARG A 246 19.20 4.75 14.56
N GLN A 247 18.89 3.97 13.53
CA GLN A 247 19.42 2.62 13.38
C GLN A 247 20.96 2.62 13.27
N TYR A 248 21.56 3.60 12.57
CA TYR A 248 23.01 3.77 12.55
C TYR A 248 23.57 4.10 13.94
N LYS A 249 22.89 4.97 14.70
CA LYS A 249 23.31 5.32 16.06
C LYS A 249 23.40 4.08 16.95
N ASP A 250 22.41 3.19 16.85
CA ASP A 250 22.28 1.98 17.67
C ASP A 250 23.21 0.84 17.20
N THR A 251 23.33 0.60 15.89
CA THR A 251 24.06 -0.57 15.33
C THR A 251 25.47 -0.24 14.84
N LYS A 252 25.78 1.02 14.56
CA LYS A 252 26.99 1.51 13.87
C LYS A 252 27.22 0.93 12.46
N GLU A 253 26.21 0.30 11.86
CA GLU A 253 26.32 -0.24 10.50
C GLU A 253 26.23 0.86 9.44
N LYS A 254 27.30 1.05 8.67
CA LYS A 254 27.36 2.07 7.60
C LYS A 254 26.27 1.92 6.53
N THR A 255 25.74 0.72 6.32
CA THR A 255 24.60 0.47 5.40
C THR A 255 23.39 1.36 5.76
N CYS A 256 23.16 1.65 7.04
CA CYS A 256 22.08 2.52 7.49
C CYS A 256 22.24 3.96 6.99
N LEU A 257 23.48 4.48 6.91
CA LEU A 257 23.74 5.82 6.38
C LEU A 257 23.47 5.90 4.88
N PHE A 258 23.84 4.87 4.12
CA PHE A 258 23.49 4.79 2.70
C PHE A 258 21.97 4.77 2.50
N ASN A 259 21.24 4.05 3.36
CA ASN A 259 19.78 4.07 3.32
C ASN A 259 19.22 5.46 3.64
N ALA A 260 19.78 6.16 4.63
CA ALA A 260 19.40 7.54 4.94
C ALA A 260 19.63 8.45 3.72
N LEU A 261 20.80 8.33 3.07
CA LEU A 261 21.12 9.08 1.86
C LEU A 261 20.09 8.83 0.75
N LYS A 262 19.67 7.57 0.55
CA LYS A 262 18.61 7.23 -0.42
C LYS A 262 17.31 7.99 -0.16
N TYR A 263 16.84 8.09 1.09
CA TYR A 263 15.61 8.85 1.36
C TYR A 263 15.82 10.37 1.24
N SER A 264 17.02 10.86 1.52
CA SER A 264 17.35 12.28 1.33
C SER A 264 17.30 12.73 -0.13
N THR A 265 17.57 11.85 -1.11
CA THR A 265 17.51 12.20 -2.54
C THR A 265 16.10 12.52 -3.03
N ALA A 266 15.05 12.11 -2.31
CA ALA A 266 13.66 12.47 -2.64
C ALA A 266 13.30 13.91 -2.26
N ILE A 267 13.96 14.47 -1.24
CA ILE A 267 13.72 15.83 -0.71
C ILE A 267 13.87 16.91 -1.80
N PRO A 268 15.01 17.00 -2.53
CA PRO A 268 15.16 18.03 -3.57
C PRO A 268 14.11 17.88 -4.68
N VAL A 269 13.73 16.65 -5.06
CA VAL A 269 12.68 16.44 -6.05
C VAL A 269 11.36 17.07 -5.62
N ILE A 270 10.95 16.86 -4.37
CA ILE A 270 9.69 17.37 -3.82
C ILE A 270 9.69 18.89 -3.76
N PHE A 271 10.73 19.50 -3.18
CA PHE A 271 10.80 20.96 -3.04
C PHE A 271 10.94 21.67 -4.39
N LEU A 272 11.75 21.15 -5.32
CA LEU A 272 11.84 21.70 -6.67
C LEU A 272 10.52 21.58 -7.44
N SER A 273 9.75 20.50 -7.21
CA SER A 273 8.41 20.36 -7.80
C SER A 273 7.43 21.43 -7.31
N ALA A 274 7.51 21.80 -6.03
CA ALA A 274 6.70 22.88 -5.46
C ALA A 274 7.19 24.26 -5.93
N LEU A 275 8.51 24.43 -6.07
CA LEU A 275 9.12 25.70 -6.48
C LEU A 275 8.63 26.17 -7.85
N LYS A 276 8.19 25.27 -8.74
CA LYS A 276 7.55 25.62 -10.02
C LYS A 276 6.46 26.69 -9.87
N TYR A 277 5.70 26.68 -8.78
CA TYR A 277 4.59 27.61 -8.55
C TYR A 277 5.01 28.94 -7.93
N HIS A 278 6.30 29.12 -7.63
CA HIS A 278 6.83 30.31 -6.96
C HIS A 278 7.92 31.03 -7.77
N VAL A 279 8.23 30.54 -8.97
CA VAL A 279 9.26 31.11 -9.84
C VAL A 279 8.71 31.45 -11.21
N TYR A 280 9.34 32.41 -11.87
CA TYR A 280 8.96 32.80 -13.23
C TYR A 280 9.17 31.65 -14.23
N PRO A 281 8.32 31.52 -15.28
CA PRO A 281 8.41 30.44 -16.25
C PRO A 281 9.79 30.29 -16.90
N ASP A 282 10.46 31.40 -17.23
CA ASP A 282 11.79 31.36 -17.86
C ASP A 282 12.86 30.80 -16.92
N GLN A 283 12.82 31.18 -15.65
CA GLN A 283 13.71 30.62 -14.62
C GLN A 283 13.43 29.14 -14.36
N TRP A 284 12.14 28.76 -14.36
CA TRP A 284 11.74 27.35 -14.26
C TRP A 284 12.35 26.54 -15.40
N VAL A 285 12.17 26.96 -16.65
CA VAL A 285 12.66 26.21 -17.82
C VAL A 285 14.19 26.21 -17.89
N GLY A 286 14.84 27.34 -17.62
CA GLY A 286 16.28 27.49 -17.78
C GLY A 286 17.14 26.85 -16.67
N PHE A 287 16.68 26.89 -15.41
CA PHE A 287 17.51 26.48 -14.27
C PHE A 287 16.86 25.38 -13.41
N TYR A 288 15.65 25.61 -12.91
CA TYR A 288 15.04 24.72 -11.92
C TYR A 288 14.55 23.39 -12.51
N ARG A 289 14.06 23.38 -13.75
CA ARG A 289 13.60 22.16 -14.42
C ARG A 289 14.74 21.19 -14.71
N PRO A 290 15.91 21.59 -15.25
CA PRO A 290 17.08 20.72 -15.33
C PRO A 290 17.49 20.15 -13.97
N LEU A 291 17.55 20.98 -12.93
CA LEU A 291 17.91 20.54 -11.57
C LEU A 291 16.91 19.53 -11.01
N TRP A 292 15.61 19.77 -11.23
CA TRP A 292 14.54 18.85 -10.87
C TRP A 292 14.65 17.51 -11.60
N LEU A 293 14.97 17.54 -12.90
CA LEU A 293 15.18 16.33 -13.71
C LEU A 293 16.38 15.52 -13.19
N ILE A 294 17.53 16.18 -12.96
CA ILE A 294 18.73 15.53 -12.41
C ILE A 294 18.43 14.91 -11.05
N SER A 295 17.79 15.67 -10.15
CA SER A 295 17.40 15.18 -8.82
C SER A 295 16.47 13.96 -8.92
N SER A 296 15.53 13.99 -9.87
CA SER A 296 14.59 12.90 -10.11
C SER A 296 15.29 11.64 -10.63
N VAL A 297 16.23 11.79 -11.56
CA VAL A 297 17.04 10.68 -12.10
C VAL A 297 17.89 10.07 -11.00
N VAL A 298 18.60 10.88 -10.21
CA VAL A 298 19.42 10.41 -9.08
C VAL A 298 18.58 9.64 -8.08
N ASN A 299 17.44 10.20 -7.66
CA ASN A 299 16.55 9.53 -6.72
C ASN A 299 16.01 8.20 -7.25
N SER A 300 15.55 8.19 -8.50
CA SER A 300 14.97 7.01 -9.14
C SER A 300 15.99 5.89 -9.33
N LEU A 301 17.20 6.21 -9.83
CA LEU A 301 18.27 5.23 -10.04
C LEU A 301 18.79 4.68 -8.71
N TYR A 302 19.03 5.55 -7.72
CA TYR A 302 19.54 5.09 -6.42
C TYR A 302 18.52 4.20 -5.72
N SER A 303 17.25 4.61 -5.71
CA SER A 303 16.21 3.81 -5.08
C SER A 303 15.95 2.50 -5.84
N PHE A 304 16.06 2.48 -7.18
CA PHE A 304 15.99 1.26 -7.98
C PHE A 304 17.11 0.28 -7.64
N TYR A 305 18.36 0.77 -7.58
CA TYR A 305 19.50 -0.01 -7.13
C TYR A 305 19.27 -0.60 -5.72
N TRP A 306 18.71 0.19 -4.82
CA TRP A 306 18.43 -0.25 -3.45
C TRP A 306 17.43 -1.41 -3.40
N ASP A 307 16.31 -1.31 -4.13
CA ASP A 307 15.30 -2.38 -4.15
C ASP A 307 15.92 -3.71 -4.57
N ILE A 308 16.65 -3.70 -5.68
CA ILE A 308 17.27 -4.89 -6.29
C ILE A 308 18.33 -5.49 -5.37
N LYS A 309 19.27 -4.65 -4.90
CA LYS A 309 20.48 -5.14 -4.26
C LYS A 309 20.34 -5.35 -2.76
N ARG A 310 19.49 -4.59 -2.09
CA ARG A 310 19.37 -4.58 -0.62
C ARG A 310 18.06 -5.17 -0.15
N ASP A 311 16.94 -4.76 -0.72
CA ASP A 311 15.63 -5.19 -0.24
C ASP A 311 15.28 -6.60 -0.72
N TRP A 312 15.60 -6.93 -1.99
CA TRP A 312 15.36 -8.25 -2.58
C TRP A 312 16.52 -9.23 -2.39
N ASP A 313 17.73 -8.72 -2.12
CA ASP A 313 18.99 -9.47 -1.93
C ASP A 313 19.28 -10.53 -3.02
N LEU A 314 19.27 -10.09 -4.28
CA LEU A 314 19.39 -10.93 -5.49
C LEU A 314 20.76 -11.61 -5.69
N ARG A 315 21.62 -11.70 -4.68
CA ARG A 315 22.95 -12.33 -4.80
C ARG A 315 22.88 -13.82 -5.13
N PHE A 316 21.74 -14.46 -4.85
CA PHE A 316 21.54 -15.90 -5.07
C PHE A 316 21.26 -16.27 -6.53
N VAL A 317 20.79 -15.34 -7.38
CA VAL A 317 20.39 -15.63 -8.77
C VAL A 317 21.58 -15.73 -9.73
N ALA A 318 22.72 -15.11 -9.38
CA ALA A 318 23.94 -15.20 -10.19
C ALA A 318 24.57 -16.60 -10.22
N SER A 319 24.21 -17.51 -9.30
CA SER A 319 24.71 -18.89 -9.31
C SER A 319 23.79 -19.89 -10.05
N LEU A 320 22.67 -19.43 -10.61
CA LEU A 320 21.71 -20.27 -11.35
C LEU A 320 21.83 -20.09 -12.88
N HIS A 321 22.94 -19.51 -13.35
CA HIS A 321 23.16 -19.19 -14.76
C HIS A 321 23.51 -20.41 -15.64
N ASP A 322 23.33 -21.64 -15.17
CA ASP A 322 23.74 -22.85 -15.91
C ASP A 322 22.61 -23.63 -16.59
N ASP A 323 21.32 -23.33 -16.41
CA ASP A 323 20.26 -24.09 -17.09
C ASP A 323 19.28 -23.21 -17.86
N PHE A 324 19.65 -22.93 -19.12
CA PHE A 324 18.85 -22.22 -20.11
C PHE A 324 18.20 -23.21 -21.08
N THR A 325 16.94 -23.63 -20.88
CA THR A 325 16.11 -24.10 -21.99
C THR A 325 14.62 -23.93 -21.71
N ILE A 326 13.87 -23.64 -22.78
CA ILE A 326 12.41 -23.73 -22.97
C ILE A 326 11.68 -22.39 -22.89
N CYS A 327 11.88 -21.62 -23.97
CA CYS A 327 10.86 -20.80 -24.58
C CYS A 327 9.84 -21.71 -25.32
N SER A 328 8.53 -21.43 -25.24
CA SER A 328 7.46 -21.75 -26.24
C SER A 328 6.06 -22.13 -25.69
N ALA A 329 5.49 -21.41 -24.71
CA ALA A 329 4.08 -21.67 -24.33
C ALA A 329 3.25 -20.43 -23.99
N PHE A 330 3.58 -19.25 -24.52
CA PHE A 330 2.96 -17.99 -24.09
C PHE A 330 2.14 -17.23 -25.14
N HIS A 331 1.82 -17.83 -26.28
CA HIS A 331 1.02 -17.15 -27.31
C HIS A 331 -0.50 -17.37 -27.19
N THR A 332 -0.98 -18.32 -26.38
CA THR A 332 -2.41 -18.68 -26.31
C THR A 332 -3.16 -18.12 -25.10
N SER A 333 -2.46 -17.61 -24.07
CA SER A 333 -3.11 -17.20 -22.80
C SER A 333 -3.56 -15.73 -22.77
N ILE A 334 -3.03 -14.88 -23.65
CA ILE A 334 -3.37 -13.44 -23.69
C ILE A 334 -4.71 -13.19 -24.40
N LEU A 335 -5.15 -14.09 -25.28
CA LEU A 335 -6.42 -13.95 -26.00
C LEU A 335 -7.66 -14.33 -25.14
N LEU A 336 -7.45 -15.06 -24.02
CA LEU A 336 -8.50 -15.47 -23.08
C LEU A 336 -8.76 -14.46 -21.95
N LEU A 337 -7.96 -13.38 -21.88
CA LEU A 337 -8.04 -12.34 -20.84
C LEU A 337 -9.25 -11.40 -20.97
N LEU A 338 -9.98 -11.43 -22.09
CA LEU A 338 -11.04 -10.44 -22.36
C LEU A 338 -12.48 -10.90 -22.08
N THR A 339 -12.74 -12.14 -21.66
CA THR A 339 -14.13 -12.67 -21.69
C THR A 339 -14.67 -13.42 -20.47
N SER A 340 -14.05 -13.41 -19.29
CA SER A 340 -14.70 -14.07 -18.14
C SER A 340 -14.35 -13.49 -16.76
N PHE A 341 -15.32 -12.79 -16.18
CA PHE A 341 -15.36 -12.33 -14.80
C PHE A 341 -15.98 -13.44 -13.93
N ASP A 342 -15.18 -14.43 -13.51
CA ASP A 342 -15.62 -15.37 -12.47
C ASP A 342 -14.42 -16.02 -11.75
N LEU A 343 -14.71 -16.72 -10.63
CA LEU A 343 -13.89 -17.37 -9.58
C LEU A 343 -12.50 -17.99 -9.93
N HIS A 344 -12.10 -18.01 -11.19
CA HIS A 344 -10.84 -18.54 -11.71
C HIS A 344 -9.60 -17.65 -11.48
N THR A 345 -9.75 -16.38 -11.12
CA THR A 345 -8.62 -15.55 -10.68
C THR A 345 -7.92 -16.14 -9.45
N CYS A 346 -8.65 -16.86 -8.60
CA CYS A 346 -8.10 -17.59 -7.46
C CYS A 346 -7.23 -18.78 -7.90
N SER A 347 -7.57 -19.45 -9.02
CA SER A 347 -6.80 -20.55 -9.62
C SER A 347 -5.58 -20.08 -10.43
N ILE A 348 -5.62 -18.86 -10.99
CA ILE A 348 -4.54 -18.30 -11.82
C ILE A 348 -3.47 -17.62 -10.94
N LEU A 349 -3.86 -16.90 -9.88
CA LEU A 349 -2.89 -16.47 -8.86
C LEU A 349 -2.24 -17.67 -8.18
N THR A 350 -3.01 -18.72 -7.85
CA THR A 350 -2.38 -19.97 -7.39
C THR A 350 -1.52 -20.63 -8.46
N ARG A 351 -1.80 -20.57 -9.77
CA ARG A 351 -0.86 -21.13 -10.77
C ARG A 351 0.37 -20.27 -11.06
N ILE A 352 0.28 -18.95 -10.87
CA ILE A 352 1.42 -18.03 -10.98
C ILE A 352 2.32 -18.11 -9.74
N PHE A 353 1.75 -18.41 -8.55
CA PHE A 353 2.45 -18.42 -7.27
C PHE A 353 2.54 -19.79 -6.55
N MET A 354 1.96 -20.88 -7.05
CA MET A 354 2.10 -22.21 -6.43
C MET A 354 3.24 -22.98 -7.07
N PHE A 355 4.28 -23.16 -6.25
CA PHE A 355 5.49 -23.90 -6.53
C PHE A 355 5.24 -25.39 -6.26
N LYS A 356 5.36 -26.21 -7.31
CA LYS A 356 5.15 -27.66 -7.26
C LYS A 356 6.44 -28.35 -6.76
N ASN A 357 6.77 -28.16 -5.48
CA ASN A 357 7.56 -29.02 -4.57
C ASN A 357 8.29 -28.18 -3.50
N PRO A 358 8.01 -28.37 -2.20
CA PRO A 358 8.76 -27.72 -1.13
C PRO A 358 10.03 -28.54 -0.81
N SER A 359 11.14 -28.25 -1.49
CA SER A 359 12.46 -28.73 -1.02
C SER A 359 13.14 -27.63 -0.20
N ILE A 360 13.45 -27.96 1.05
CA ILE A 360 14.47 -27.50 2.05
C ILE A 360 15.10 -26.09 1.97
N TRP A 361 15.09 -25.38 0.85
CA TRP A 361 15.53 -24.00 0.69
C TRP A 361 14.45 -23.22 -0.06
N THR A 362 13.71 -22.39 0.66
CA THR A 362 12.52 -21.67 0.16
C THR A 362 12.89 -20.62 -0.89
N ASN A 363 12.81 -21.01 -2.16
CA ASN A 363 12.81 -20.14 -3.33
C ASN A 363 11.35 -19.91 -3.79
N LEU A 364 10.55 -19.18 -3.00
CA LEU A 364 9.12 -19.02 -3.24
C LEU A 364 8.80 -18.02 -4.36
N LEU A 365 9.77 -17.33 -4.95
CA LEU A 365 9.52 -16.41 -6.09
C LEU A 365 10.57 -16.53 -7.19
N TYR A 366 11.70 -17.16 -6.90
CA TYR A 366 12.83 -17.32 -7.82
C TYR A 366 12.74 -18.58 -8.69
N GLY A 367 11.71 -19.42 -8.49
CA GLY A 367 11.53 -20.65 -9.27
C GLY A 367 11.25 -20.43 -10.77
N GLN A 368 10.99 -19.20 -11.21
CA GLN A 368 10.77 -18.89 -12.62
C GLN A 368 11.45 -17.58 -13.03
N ASN A 369 12.46 -17.69 -13.91
CA ASN A 369 13.25 -16.56 -14.41
C ASN A 369 12.40 -15.43 -15.00
N TRP A 370 11.20 -15.72 -15.53
CA TRP A 370 10.31 -14.68 -16.07
C TRP A 370 9.78 -13.74 -14.98
N VAL A 371 9.48 -14.24 -13.77
CA VAL A 371 8.98 -13.41 -12.65
C VAL A 371 10.04 -12.39 -12.27
N PHE A 372 11.31 -12.82 -12.27
CA PHE A 372 12.45 -11.94 -12.03
C PHE A 372 12.55 -10.80 -13.04
N TYR A 373 12.54 -11.10 -14.34
CA TYR A 373 12.60 -10.06 -15.38
C TYR A 373 11.36 -9.15 -15.35
N TRP A 374 10.19 -9.71 -15.08
CA TRP A 374 8.95 -8.95 -14.93
C TRP A 374 9.03 -7.97 -13.76
N VAL A 375 9.44 -8.42 -12.57
CA VAL A 375 9.57 -7.56 -11.38
C VAL A 375 10.64 -6.48 -11.58
N LEU A 376 11.76 -6.84 -12.21
CA LEU A 376 12.83 -5.89 -12.54
C LEU A 376 12.33 -4.79 -13.50
N GLY A 377 11.70 -5.21 -14.61
CA GLY A 377 11.15 -4.30 -15.62
C GLY A 377 10.00 -3.46 -15.07
N SER A 378 9.04 -4.08 -14.37
CA SER A 378 7.91 -3.36 -13.78
C SER A 378 8.37 -2.36 -12.73
N ASN A 379 9.36 -2.69 -11.88
CA ASN A 379 9.86 -1.75 -10.89
C ASN A 379 10.54 -0.54 -11.55
N LEU A 380 11.31 -0.75 -12.63
CA LEU A 380 11.93 0.35 -13.38
C LEU A 380 10.87 1.28 -13.99
N VAL A 381 9.88 0.73 -14.68
CA VAL A 381 8.79 1.49 -15.32
C VAL A 381 7.95 2.21 -14.28
N LEU A 382 7.56 1.52 -13.20
CA LEU A 382 6.75 2.11 -12.14
C LEU A 382 7.51 3.18 -11.37
N ARG A 383 8.84 3.15 -11.31
CA ARG A 383 9.62 4.25 -10.71
C ARG A 383 9.53 5.55 -11.51
N CYS A 384 9.33 5.49 -12.82
CA CYS A 384 9.01 6.68 -13.60
C CYS A 384 7.68 7.31 -13.16
N THR A 385 6.71 6.51 -12.69
CA THR A 385 5.42 7.01 -12.21
C THR A 385 5.58 7.88 -10.96
N TRP A 386 6.54 7.57 -10.08
CA TRP A 386 6.82 8.37 -8.89
C TRP A 386 7.28 9.79 -9.23
N THR A 387 8.23 9.93 -10.16
CA THR A 387 8.68 11.25 -10.67
C THR A 387 7.54 11.98 -11.36
N TYR A 388 6.76 11.25 -12.16
CA TYR A 388 5.64 11.82 -12.89
C TYR A 388 4.55 12.32 -11.92
N LYS A 389 4.30 11.64 -10.78
CA LYS A 389 3.34 12.05 -9.73
C LYS A 389 3.55 13.45 -9.19
N LEU A 390 4.80 13.89 -9.13
CA LEU A 390 5.20 15.22 -8.64
C LEU A 390 5.20 16.28 -9.75
N SER A 391 5.00 15.88 -11.01
CA SER A 391 4.87 16.81 -12.11
C SER A 391 3.59 17.61 -11.99
N ALA A 392 3.80 18.92 -11.94
CA ALA A 392 2.77 19.93 -11.91
C ALA A 392 1.70 19.82 -13.00
N HIS A 393 2.02 19.22 -14.14
CA HIS A 393 1.13 19.15 -15.29
C HIS A 393 -0.07 18.22 -15.07
N LEU A 394 0.05 17.27 -14.14
CA LEU A 394 -0.98 16.26 -13.89
C LEU A 394 -2.08 16.70 -12.94
N ARG A 395 -1.90 17.83 -12.24
CA ARG A 395 -2.87 18.27 -11.21
C ARG A 395 -4.26 18.59 -11.78
N HIS A 396 -4.39 18.77 -13.08
CA HIS A 396 -5.66 19.05 -13.75
C HIS A 396 -6.44 17.79 -14.16
N ASN A 397 -5.78 16.63 -14.31
CA ASN A 397 -6.44 15.40 -14.72
C ASN A 397 -6.54 14.41 -13.54
N TYR A 398 -7.69 14.43 -12.87
CA TYR A 398 -7.97 13.62 -11.68
C TYR A 398 -7.82 12.12 -11.93
N LEU A 399 -8.17 11.62 -13.13
CA LEU A 399 -8.00 10.20 -13.49
C LEU A 399 -6.52 9.83 -13.55
N THR A 400 -5.70 10.67 -14.20
CA THR A 400 -4.27 10.36 -14.35
C THR A 400 -3.58 10.39 -12.99
N VAL A 401 -3.96 11.33 -12.12
CA VAL A 401 -3.49 11.40 -10.73
C VAL A 401 -3.84 10.14 -9.94
N PHE A 402 -5.09 9.67 -10.04
CA PHE A 402 -5.53 8.41 -9.43
C PHE A 402 -4.70 7.23 -9.94
N THR A 403 -4.58 7.10 -11.27
CA THR A 403 -3.84 5.99 -11.90
C THR A 403 -2.38 5.96 -11.47
N ILE A 404 -1.68 7.10 -11.49
CA ILE A 404 -0.27 7.16 -11.08
C ILE A 404 -0.11 6.80 -9.59
N ALA A 405 -1.00 7.29 -8.73
CA ALA A 405 -0.96 6.96 -7.31
C ALA A 405 -1.24 5.47 -7.07
N ALA A 406 -2.19 4.87 -7.80
CA ALA A 406 -2.48 3.44 -7.77
C ALA A 406 -1.30 2.60 -8.27
N LEU A 407 -0.62 3.03 -9.34
CA LEU A 407 0.58 2.37 -9.88
C LEU A 407 1.74 2.37 -8.86
N GLU A 408 1.95 3.46 -8.13
CA GLU A 408 2.95 3.51 -7.06
C GLU A 408 2.57 2.60 -5.87
N ILE A 409 1.28 2.47 -5.55
CA ILE A 409 0.79 1.50 -4.57
C ILE A 409 1.04 0.06 -5.06
N LEU A 410 0.77 -0.24 -6.33
CA LEU A 410 1.04 -1.55 -6.92
C LEU A 410 2.53 -1.91 -6.90
N ARG A 411 3.41 -0.95 -7.22
CA ARG A 411 4.87 -1.13 -7.10
C ARG A 411 5.25 -1.53 -5.68
N ARG A 412 4.69 -0.86 -4.68
CA ARG A 412 4.96 -1.17 -3.28
C ARG A 412 4.38 -2.52 -2.87
N TRP A 413 3.19 -2.87 -3.34
CA TRP A 413 2.59 -4.19 -3.15
C TRP A 413 3.51 -5.30 -3.66
N GLN A 414 4.10 -5.16 -4.86
CA GLN A 414 5.09 -6.12 -5.37
C GLN A 414 6.31 -6.24 -4.45
N TRP A 415 6.85 -5.10 -3.97
CA TRP A 415 8.02 -5.07 -3.08
C TRP A 415 7.80 -5.80 -1.75
N VAL A 416 6.56 -5.81 -1.23
CA VAL A 416 6.24 -6.46 0.07
C VAL A 416 6.59 -7.94 0.07
N PHE A 417 6.28 -8.67 -1.01
CA PHE A 417 6.55 -10.11 -1.08
C PHE A 417 8.04 -10.41 -0.84
N PHE A 418 8.90 -9.77 -1.62
CA PHE A 418 10.35 -9.94 -1.52
C PHE A 418 10.91 -9.46 -0.19
N ARG A 419 10.41 -8.34 0.33
CA ARG A 419 10.97 -7.79 1.57
C ARG A 419 10.68 -8.66 2.78
N VAL A 420 9.45 -9.17 2.90
CA VAL A 420 9.02 -10.05 4.00
C VAL A 420 9.71 -11.40 3.90
N GLU A 421 9.81 -11.98 2.70
CA GLU A 421 10.54 -13.23 2.49
C GLU A 421 12.03 -13.09 2.84
N ASN A 422 12.69 -12.02 2.38
CA ASN A 422 14.09 -11.75 2.72
C ASN A 422 14.29 -11.61 4.25
N GLU A 423 13.37 -10.95 4.94
CA GLU A 423 13.44 -10.84 6.39
C GLU A 423 13.27 -12.20 7.08
N TRP A 424 12.30 -12.99 6.64
CA TRP A 424 12.07 -14.34 7.15
C TRP A 424 13.32 -15.22 6.98
N ASN A 425 13.91 -15.22 5.79
CA ASN A 425 15.11 -15.99 5.49
C ASN A 425 16.29 -15.58 6.39
N LYS A 426 16.48 -14.28 6.66
CA LYS A 426 17.51 -13.79 7.60
C LYS A 426 17.27 -14.28 9.02
N MET A 427 16.02 -14.25 9.49
CA MET A 427 15.66 -14.75 10.80
C MET A 427 15.93 -16.25 10.91
N THR A 428 15.50 -17.05 9.92
CA THR A 428 15.73 -18.51 9.91
C THR A 428 17.22 -18.85 9.84
N ALA A 429 18.01 -18.16 9.02
CA ALA A 429 19.44 -18.37 8.94
C ALA A 429 20.14 -18.11 10.28
N LYS A 430 19.76 -17.01 10.96
CA LYS A 430 20.30 -16.68 12.29
C LYS A 430 19.97 -17.76 13.32
N GLN A 431 18.72 -18.25 13.33
CA GLN A 431 18.31 -19.32 14.25
C GLN A 431 19.05 -20.64 13.98
N ASN A 432 19.25 -21.00 12.72
CA ASN A 432 20.00 -22.21 12.36
C ASN A 432 21.47 -22.12 12.79
N LEU A 433 22.08 -20.93 12.70
CA LEU A 433 23.45 -20.69 13.19
C LEU A 433 23.54 -20.82 14.71
N GLU A 434 22.62 -20.21 15.47
CA GLU A 434 22.57 -20.33 16.94
C GLU A 434 22.38 -21.78 17.39
N MET A 435 21.51 -22.54 16.71
CA MET A 435 21.30 -23.97 17.01
C MET A 435 22.53 -24.83 16.67
N SER A 436 23.33 -24.44 15.67
CA SER A 436 24.57 -25.14 15.31
C SER A 436 25.73 -24.84 16.26
N SER A 437 25.78 -23.65 16.89
CA SER A 437 26.81 -23.29 17.86
C SER A 437 26.58 -23.91 19.25
N ASP A 438 25.35 -24.29 19.57
CA ASP A 438 24.99 -24.92 20.85
C ASP A 438 25.14 -26.46 20.85
N MET A 439 25.55 -27.05 19.72
CA MET A 439 25.90 -28.47 19.66
C MET A 439 27.32 -28.68 20.22
N PRO A 440 27.52 -29.48 21.28
CA PRO A 440 28.85 -29.76 21.80
C PRO A 440 29.71 -30.38 20.70
N SER A 441 30.97 -29.97 20.60
CA SER A 441 31.89 -30.60 19.65
C SER A 441 32.00 -32.09 19.97
N GLU A 442 32.20 -32.96 18.95
CA GLU A 442 32.46 -34.38 19.19
C GLU A 442 33.64 -34.61 20.16
N GLY A 443 34.55 -33.64 20.28
CA GLY A 443 35.64 -33.64 21.26
C GLY A 443 35.15 -33.49 22.71
N ASP A 444 34.09 -32.73 22.97
CA ASP A 444 33.54 -32.54 24.32
C ASP A 444 32.77 -33.77 24.81
N ARG A 445 32.11 -34.51 23.89
CA ARG A 445 31.44 -35.77 24.22
C ARG A 445 32.41 -36.90 24.56
N LEU A 446 33.61 -36.89 23.97
CA LEU A 446 34.65 -37.87 24.30
C LEU A 446 35.31 -37.58 25.65
N LEU A 447 35.49 -36.31 26.01
CA LEU A 447 36.03 -35.90 27.32
C LEU A 447 35.07 -36.18 28.48
N ASP A 448 33.75 -36.11 28.25
CA ASP A 448 32.75 -36.47 29.28
C ASP A 448 32.64 -37.99 29.49
N SER A 449 32.90 -38.79 28.44
CA SER A 449 32.95 -40.26 28.55
C SER A 449 34.20 -40.79 29.27
N SER A 450 35.29 -40.03 29.29
CA SER A 450 36.54 -40.41 29.98
C SER A 450 36.54 -40.12 31.49
N ASN A 451 35.54 -39.42 32.02
CA ASN A 451 35.43 -39.11 33.46
C ASN A 451 34.57 -40.11 34.25
N HIS A 452 34.10 -41.19 33.62
CA HIS A 452 33.43 -42.30 34.30
C HIS A 452 34.25 -43.59 34.21
N THR A 453 35.39 -43.63 34.89
CA THR A 453 35.98 -44.90 35.36
C THR A 453 36.68 -44.73 36.71
N VAL A 454 36.25 -45.61 37.63
CA VAL A 454 36.66 -45.93 39.01
C VAL A 454 36.05 -45.08 40.13
#